data_AF-A0AAD9KQ44-F1
#
_entry.id   AF-A0AAD9KQ44-F1
#
_cell.length_a   1.000
_cell.length_b   1.000
_cell.length_c   1.000
_cell.angle_alpha   90.00
_cell.angle_beta   90.00
_cell.angle_gamma   90.00
#
_symmetry.space_group_name_H-M   'P 1'
#
loop_
_entity.id
_entity.type
_entity.pdbx_description
1 polymer ?
#
loop_
_entity_poly.entity_id
_entity_poly.type
_entity_poly.pdbx_seq_one_letter_code
_entity_poly.pdbx_strand_id
1 'polypeptide(L)'
;MPQDSIPKVALRWTPPGKRKRGRPNMTWRQSVMAELKEMGLSWDEAQASAKDRTLWRSIVVALCPTGDEEDKRIARYRGVPTVVDIL
;
A
#
# COMPACT_ATOMS: atom_id res chain seq x y z
N MET A 1 -31.33 16.00 35.17
CA MET A 1 -30.08 15.93 34.37
C MET A 1 -30.27 14.83 33.33
N PRO A 2 -30.33 15.14 32.02
CA PRO A 2 -30.43 14.08 31.00
C PRO A 2 -29.17 13.21 31.03
N GLN A 3 -29.34 11.89 31.08
CA GLN A 3 -28.26 10.91 31.05
C GLN A 3 -27.73 10.76 29.62
N ASP A 4 -26.79 11.62 29.27
CA ASP A 4 -25.97 11.46 28.07
C ASP A 4 -24.97 10.31 28.31
N SER A 5 -25.48 9.08 28.15
CA SER A 5 -24.68 7.87 28.23
C SER A 5 -23.60 7.92 27.15
N ILE A 6 -22.34 7.86 27.58
CA ILE A 6 -21.11 7.85 26.76
C ILE A 6 -21.24 7.09 25.41
N PRO A 7 -21.84 5.88 25.34
CA PRO A 7 -22.04 5.18 24.07
C PRO A 7 -22.91 5.92 23.03
N LYS A 8 -23.92 6.70 23.45
CA LYS A 8 -24.76 7.48 22.52
C LYS A 8 -24.00 8.65 21.89
N VAL A 9 -23.07 9.24 22.65
CA VAL A 9 -22.20 10.32 22.18
C VAL A 9 -21.16 9.77 21.21
N ALA A 10 -20.52 8.65 21.54
CA ALA A 10 -19.54 7.99 20.68
C ALA A 10 -20.13 7.58 19.31
N LEU A 11 -21.38 7.13 19.26
CA LEU A 11 -22.03 6.72 18.01
C LEU A 11 -22.30 7.89 17.04
N ARG A 12 -22.50 9.11 17.57
CA ARG A 12 -22.79 10.32 16.79
C ARG A 12 -21.57 11.21 16.57
N TRP A 13 -20.45 10.90 17.21
CA TRP A 13 -19.27 11.75 17.16
C TRP A 13 -18.48 11.50 15.87
N THR A 14 -18.72 12.36 14.88
CA THR A 14 -17.83 12.51 13.73
C THR A 14 -16.61 13.33 14.18
N PRO A 15 -15.40 12.75 14.25
CA PRO A 15 -14.23 13.47 14.72
C PRO A 15 -13.94 14.67 13.80
N PRO A 16 -13.97 15.91 14.31
CA PRO A 16 -13.59 17.07 13.52
C PRO A 16 -12.07 17.02 13.31
N GLY A 17 -11.63 16.78 12.08
CA GLY A 17 -10.20 16.80 11.77
C GLY A 17 -9.88 16.38 10.35
N LYS A 18 -8.87 17.03 9.75
CA LYS A 18 -8.21 16.52 8.54
C LYS A 18 -7.35 15.32 8.93
N ARG A 19 -7.37 14.28 8.08
CA ARG A 19 -6.45 13.13 8.19
C ARG A 19 -5.00 13.61 8.33
N LYS A 20 -4.18 12.91 9.12
CA LYS A 20 -2.75 13.24 9.28
C LYS A 20 -2.08 13.38 7.90
N ARG A 21 -1.45 14.53 7.64
CA ARG A 21 -0.62 14.74 6.45
C ARG A 21 0.57 13.77 6.53
N GLY A 22 0.89 13.13 5.42
CA GLY A 22 2.04 12.20 5.31
C GLY A 22 1.68 10.77 4.95
N ARG A 23 0.41 10.35 5.02
CA ARG A 23 -0.01 9.07 4.41
C ARG A 23 -0.23 9.28 2.92
N PRO A 24 0.41 8.49 2.04
CA PRO A 24 0.08 8.50 0.62
C PRO A 24 -1.42 8.27 0.43
N ASN A 25 -2.06 9.04 -0.46
CA ASN A 25 -3.48 8.89 -0.78
C ASN A 25 -3.77 7.65 -1.65
N MET A 26 -2.74 6.84 -1.94
CA MET A 26 -2.89 5.62 -2.69
C MET A 26 -3.34 4.49 -1.77
N THR A 27 -4.32 3.73 -2.25
CA THR A 27 -4.66 2.43 -1.67
C THR A 27 -3.59 1.41 -2.03
N TRP A 28 -3.45 0.35 -1.23
CA TRP A 28 -2.55 -0.77 -1.51
C TRP A 28 -2.73 -1.35 -2.93
N ARG A 29 -3.99 -1.50 -3.37
CA ARG A 29 -4.27 -1.99 -4.73
C ARG A 29 -3.73 -1.03 -5.80
N GLN A 30 -3.84 0.27 -5.59
CA GLN A 30 -3.34 1.26 -6.54
C GLN A 30 -1.81 1.32 -6.60
N SER A 31 -1.11 1.12 -5.47
CA SER A 31 0.36 1.02 -5.49
C SER A 31 0.82 -0.21 -6.25
N VAL A 32 0.24 -1.38 -5.95
CA VAL A 32 0.56 -2.62 -6.66
C VAL A 32 0.26 -2.50 -8.16
N MET A 33 -0.92 -2.00 -8.54
CA MET A 33 -1.27 -1.84 -9.96
C MET A 33 -0.36 -0.84 -10.69
N ALA A 34 0.08 0.22 -10.01
CA ALA A 34 1.02 1.19 -10.59
C ALA A 34 2.38 0.54 -10.84
N GLU A 35 2.89 -0.25 -9.89
CA GLU A 35 4.16 -0.98 -10.03
C GLU A 35 4.08 -2.07 -11.10
N LEU A 36 2.97 -2.81 -11.19
CA LEU A 36 2.74 -3.79 -12.26
C LEU A 36 2.70 -3.14 -13.65
N LYS A 37 2.06 -1.97 -13.75
CA LYS A 37 2.02 -1.19 -14.99
C LYS A 37 3.40 -0.69 -15.42
N GLU A 38 4.25 -0.29 -14.47
CA GLU A 38 5.63 0.10 -14.73
C GLU A 38 6.46 -1.06 -15.30
N MET A 39 6.16 -2.29 -14.89
CA MET A 39 6.75 -3.53 -15.40
C MET A 39 6.13 -4.04 -16.70
N GLY A 40 5.05 -3.41 -17.19
CA GLY A 40 4.29 -3.90 -18.33
C GLY A 40 3.56 -5.23 -18.07
N LEU A 41 3.38 -5.61 -16.81
CA LEU A 41 2.72 -6.84 -16.39
C LEU A 41 1.24 -6.60 -16.12
N SER A 42 0.41 -7.51 -16.60
CA SER A 42 -0.99 -7.59 -16.18
C SER A 42 -1.12 -8.17 -14.77
N TRP A 43 -2.27 -7.92 -14.12
CA TRP A 43 -2.57 -8.51 -12.81
C TRP A 43 -2.53 -10.04 -12.83
N ASP A 44 -2.97 -10.65 -13.93
CA ASP A 44 -3.06 -12.10 -14.06
C ASP A 44 -1.67 -12.75 -14.21
N GLU A 45 -0.77 -12.10 -14.96
CA GLU A 45 0.64 -12.50 -15.07
C GLU A 45 1.40 -12.31 -13.74
N ALA A 46 1.09 -11.24 -13.01
CA ALA A 46 1.63 -11.03 -11.67
C ALA A 46 1.16 -12.12 -10.70
N GLN A 47 -0.12 -12.49 -10.76
CA GLN A 47 -0.68 -13.54 -9.92
C GLN A 47 -0.16 -14.94 -10.31
N ALA A 48 0.11 -15.18 -11.60
CA ALA A 48 0.76 -16.40 -12.06
C ALA A 48 2.22 -16.47 -11.61
N SER A 49 2.97 -15.38 -11.72
CA SER A 49 4.37 -15.33 -11.29
C SER A 49 4.53 -15.40 -9.78
N ALA A 50 3.59 -14.86 -9.01
CA ALA A 50 3.56 -15.00 -7.55
C ALA A 50 3.43 -16.47 -7.10
N LYS A 51 2.83 -17.36 -7.90
CA LYS A 51 2.78 -18.82 -7.61
C LYS A 51 4.15 -19.49 -7.75
N ASP A 52 5.02 -18.96 -8.62
CA ASP A 52 6.39 -19.42 -8.76
C ASP A 52 7.34 -18.50 -7.98
N ARG A 53 7.76 -18.97 -6.80
CA ARG A 53 8.64 -18.23 -5.90
C ARG A 53 9.98 -17.82 -6.54
N THR A 54 10.48 -18.58 -7.52
CA THR A 54 11.76 -18.28 -8.18
C THR A 54 11.60 -17.15 -9.20
N LEU A 55 10.56 -17.24 -10.03
CA LEU A 55 10.18 -16.19 -10.97
C LEU A 55 9.82 -14.90 -10.21
N TRP A 56 9.08 -15.02 -9.12
CA TRP A 56 8.73 -13.91 -8.25
C TRP A 56 9.95 -13.19 -7.67
N ARG A 57 10.92 -13.94 -7.12
CA ARG A 57 12.17 -13.37 -6.63
C ARG A 57 12.95 -12.65 -7.72
N SER A 58 12.96 -13.18 -8.95
CA SER A 58 13.65 -12.53 -10.06
C SER A 58 13.03 -11.16 -10.39
N ILE A 59 11.70 -11.08 -10.34
CA ILE A 59 10.93 -9.84 -10.54
C ILE A 59 11.21 -8.86 -9.40
N VAL A 60 11.15 -9.32 -8.15
CA VAL A 60 11.41 -8.49 -6.95
C VAL A 60 12.85 -7.96 -6.91
N VAL A 61 13.85 -8.77 -7.29
CA VAL A 61 15.25 -8.33 -7.34
C VAL A 61 15.46 -7.30 -8.46
N ALA A 62 14.85 -7.50 -9.63
CA ALA A 62 14.86 -6.50 -10.69
C ALA A 62 14.14 -5.19 -10.30
N LEU A 63 13.17 -5.28 -9.38
CA LEU A 63 12.44 -4.14 -8.81
C LEU A 63 13.19 -3.41 -7.70
N CYS A 64 14.20 -4.03 -7.09
CA CYS A 64 14.98 -3.46 -5.99
C CYS A 64 16.07 -2.55 -6.61
N PRO A 65 15.90 -1.22 -6.54
CA PRO A 65 16.88 -0.30 -7.09
C PRO A 65 18.15 -0.28 -6.22
N THR A 66 19.28 0.09 -6.81
CA THR A 66 20.45 0.53 -6.03
C THR A 66 20.03 1.66 -5.08
N GLY A 67 20.59 1.68 -3.86
CA GLY A 67 20.03 2.31 -2.65
C GLY A 67 19.42 3.72 -2.75
N ASP A 68 19.80 4.54 -3.73
CA ASP A 68 19.27 5.89 -3.94
C ASP A 68 17.81 5.92 -4.45
N GLU A 69 17.36 4.93 -5.23
CA GLU A 69 15.96 4.83 -5.67
C GLU A 69 15.09 4.10 -4.64
N GLU A 70 15.66 3.19 -3.84
CA GLU A 70 14.95 2.57 -2.71
C GLU A 70 14.51 3.62 -1.70
N ASP A 71 15.36 4.59 -1.35
CA ASP A 71 14.99 5.64 -0.42
C ASP A 71 13.83 6.51 -0.95
N LYS A 72 13.80 6.79 -2.26
CA LYS A 72 12.68 7.50 -2.90
C LYS A 72 11.40 6.65 -2.93
N ARG A 73 11.55 5.34 -3.15
CA ARG A 73 10.43 4.39 -3.23
C ARG A 73 9.84 4.12 -1.83
N ILE A 74 10.70 3.94 -0.82
CA ILE A 74 10.36 3.89 0.60
C ILE A 74 9.69 5.20 1.02
N ALA A 75 10.20 6.36 0.60
CA ALA A 75 9.55 7.64 0.89
C ALA A 75 8.15 7.76 0.23
N ARG A 76 7.97 7.21 -0.97
CA ARG A 76 6.71 7.24 -1.73
C ARG A 76 5.66 6.26 -1.20
N TYR A 77 6.09 5.07 -0.78
CA TYR A 77 5.22 3.96 -0.34
C TYR A 77 5.37 3.64 1.15
N ARG A 78 5.94 4.53 1.96
CA ARG A 78 6.12 4.34 3.40
C ARG A 78 4.81 3.94 4.08
N GLY A 79 4.74 2.71 4.60
CA GLY A 79 3.54 2.19 5.27
C GLY A 79 2.39 1.79 4.32
N VAL A 80 2.69 1.58 3.04
CA VAL A 80 1.83 0.98 2.02
C VAL A 80 2.53 -0.27 1.51
N PRO A 81 1.89 -1.45 1.51
CA PRO A 81 2.53 -2.63 0.96
C PRO A 81 2.77 -2.43 -0.55
N THR A 82 3.94 -2.84 -0.99
CA THR A 82 4.42 -2.76 -2.38
C THR A 82 4.27 -4.12 -3.04
N VAL A 83 4.52 -4.19 -4.35
CA VAL A 83 4.50 -5.48 -5.06
C VAL A 83 5.49 -6.46 -4.44
N VAL A 84 6.59 -6.00 -3.82
CA VAL A 84 7.54 -6.87 -3.11
C VAL A 84 6.98 -7.50 -1.83
N ASP A 85 5.85 -7.00 -1.32
CA ASP A 85 5.13 -7.54 -0.16
C ASP A 85 3.98 -8.49 -0.57
N ILE A 86 3.81 -8.77 -1.87
CA ILE A 86 2.84 -9.76 -2.35
C ILE A 86 3.49 -11.14 -2.19
N LEU A 87 2.99 -11.90 -1.20
CA LEU A 87 3.38 -13.25 -0.73
C LEU A 87 4.58 -13.33 0.21
#